data_AF-A0A496SQJ8-F1
#
_entry.id   AF-A0A496SQJ8-F1
#
_cell.length_a   1.000
_cell.length_b   1.000
_cell.length_c   1.000
_cell.angle_alpha   90.00
_cell.angle_beta   90.00
_cell.angle_gamma   90.00
#
_symmetry.space_group_name_H-M   'P 1'
#
loop_
_entity.id
_entity.type
_entity.pdbx_description
1 polymer ?
#
loop_
_entity_poly.entity_id
_entity_poly.type
_entity_poly.pdbx_seq_one_letter_code
_entity_poly.pdbx_strand_id
1 'polypeptide(L)'
;MAFVASGFEHSIANMYFVPMALLLKGNAGVINVAGSAQTINNLSWSRFFLNNLVPVTLGNIVGGAFFVGGIYYLAYLRKSGKTRLTHRTGQ
;
A
#
# COMPACT_ATOMS: atom_id res chain seq x y z
N MET A 1 11.26 8.91 1.81
CA MET A 1 12.23 8.02 1.13
C MET A 1 12.20 6.59 1.67
N ALA A 2 12.14 6.36 2.99
CA ALA A 2 12.14 5.01 3.58
C ALA A 2 11.13 4.04 2.93
N PHE A 3 9.88 4.45 2.73
CA PHE A 3 8.84 3.62 2.10
C PHE A 3 9.26 3.05 0.73
N VAL A 4 9.77 3.92 -0.14
CA VAL A 4 10.21 3.56 -1.49
C VAL A 4 11.50 2.75 -1.43
N ALA A 5 12.45 3.13 -0.58
CA ALA A 5 13.73 2.43 -0.43
C ALA A 5 13.57 1.02 0.14
N SER A 6 12.55 0.79 0.97
CA SER A 6 12.19 -0.53 1.49
C SER A 6 11.40 -1.39 0.50
N GLY A 7 11.06 -0.86 -0.69
CA GLY A 7 10.31 -1.59 -1.72
C GLY A 7 8.83 -1.77 -1.41
N PHE A 8 8.25 -0.95 -0.52
CA PHE A 8 6.81 -0.99 -0.28
C PHE A 8 6.03 -0.44 -1.49
N GLU A 9 4.86 -1.03 -1.73
CA GLU A 9 4.05 -0.73 -2.90
C GLU A 9 2.95 0.28 -2.61
N HIS A 10 2.81 1.25 -3.52
CA HIS A 10 1.72 2.23 -3.49
C HIS A 10 0.89 2.09 -4.76
N SER A 11 -0.41 1.82 -4.58
CA SER A 11 -1.34 1.59 -5.69
C SER A 11 -1.31 2.69 -6.75
N ILE A 12 -1.30 3.96 -6.36
CA ILE A 12 -1.28 5.12 -7.28
C ILE A 12 0.06 5.23 -8.02
N ALA A 13 1.19 4.97 -7.36
CA ALA A 13 2.49 4.93 -8.03
C ALA A 13 2.52 3.80 -9.08
N ASN A 14 1.95 2.64 -8.73
CA ASN A 14 1.91 1.48 -9.63
C ASN A 14 0.97 1.70 -10.83
N MET A 15 -0.09 2.52 -10.68
CA MET A 15 -0.93 2.98 -11.80
C MET A 15 -0.18 3.87 -12.81
N TYR A 16 0.96 4.45 -12.43
CA TYR A 16 1.82 5.18 -13.36
C TYR A 16 2.90 4.28 -13.94
N PHE A 17 3.71 3.64 -13.08
CA PHE A 17 4.90 2.91 -13.52
C PHE A 17 4.60 1.67 -14.36
N VAL A 18 3.58 0.89 -13.99
CA VAL A 18 3.28 -0.37 -14.70
C VAL A 18 2.67 -0.10 -16.09
N PRO A 19 1.69 0.81 -16.26
CA PRO A 19 1.23 1.21 -17.58
C PRO A 19 2.32 1.83 -18.45
N MET A 20 3.19 2.67 -17.87
CA MET A 20 4.34 3.22 -18.59
C MET A 20 5.26 2.11 -19.12
N ALA A 21 5.59 1.12 -18.30
CA ALA A 21 6.40 -0.02 -18.72
C ALA A 21 5.70 -0.87 -19.79
N LEU A 22 4.37 -1.04 -19.70
CA LEU A 22 3.58 -1.78 -20.71
C LEU A 22 3.60 -1.09 -22.07
N LEU A 23 3.49 0.23 -22.10
CA LEU A 23 3.55 1.02 -23.34
C LEU A 23 4.95 0.99 -23.97
N LEU A 24 6.00 0.94 -23.16
CA LEU A 24 7.39 0.90 -23.61
C LEU A 24 7.91 -0.51 -23.92
N LYS A 25 7.10 -1.55 -23.68
CA LYS A 25 7.45 -2.98 -23.84
C LYS A 25 8.00 -3.34 -25.24
N GLY A 26 7.64 -2.58 -26.29
CA GLY A 26 8.11 -2.78 -27.66
C GLY A 26 9.23 -1.85 -28.13
N ASN A 27 9.73 -0.96 -27.27
CA ASN A 27 10.78 -0.01 -27.64
C ASN A 27 12.16 -0.65 -27.48
N ALA A 28 12.88 -0.85 -28.60
CA ALA A 28 14.19 -1.49 -28.61
C ALA A 28 15.22 -0.79 -27.69
N GLY A 29 15.20 0.54 -27.60
CA GLY A 29 16.07 1.30 -26.71
C GLY A 29 15.80 1.03 -25.23
N VAL A 30 14.53 0.83 -24.86
CA VAL A 30 14.12 0.49 -23.48
C VAL A 30 14.40 -0.97 -23.19
N ILE A 31 14.10 -1.90 -24.10
CA ILE A 31 14.35 -3.33 -23.91
C ILE A 31 15.83 -3.61 -23.66
N ASN A 32 16.72 -2.93 -24.38
CA ASN A 32 18.18 -3.11 -24.24
C ASN A 32 18.71 -2.72 -22.85
N VAL A 33 18.00 -1.86 -22.12
CA VAL A 33 18.34 -1.44 -20.75
C VAL A 33 17.43 -2.06 -19.69
N ALA A 34 16.26 -2.56 -20.08
CA ALA A 34 15.22 -3.11 -19.21
C ALA A 34 15.49 -4.58 -18.88
N GLY A 35 16.65 -4.86 -18.29
CA GLY A 35 16.95 -6.14 -17.63
C GLY A 35 16.69 -7.38 -18.48
N SER A 36 16.15 -8.44 -17.86
CA SER A 36 15.94 -9.73 -18.53
C SER A 36 14.66 -9.79 -19.36
N ALA A 37 14.70 -10.54 -20.46
CA ALA A 37 13.54 -10.79 -21.32
C ALA A 37 12.34 -11.40 -20.55
N GLN A 38 12.60 -12.13 -19.47
CA GLN A 38 11.59 -12.72 -18.59
C GLN A 38 10.76 -11.64 -17.86
N THR A 39 11.37 -10.53 -17.44
CA THR A 39 10.65 -9.41 -16.80
C THR A 39 9.66 -8.77 -17.77
N ILE A 40 10.08 -8.59 -19.02
CA ILE A 40 9.26 -8.04 -20.09
C ILE A 40 8.12 -9.00 -20.45
N ASN A 41 8.39 -10.29 -20.53
CA ASN A 41 7.36 -11.31 -20.82
C ASN A 41 6.29 -11.40 -19.72
N ASN A 42 6.67 -11.20 -18.46
CA ASN A 42 5.74 -11.19 -17.32
C ASN A 42 4.86 -9.93 -17.26
N LEU A 43 5.22 -8.88 -18.00
CA LEU A 43 4.49 -7.62 -18.01
C LEU A 43 3.20 -7.75 -18.86
N SER A 44 2.06 -7.79 -18.18
CA SER A 44 0.73 -7.94 -18.79
C SER A 44 -0.32 -7.20 -17.96
N TRP A 45 -1.38 -6.72 -18.63
CA TRP A 45 -2.50 -6.03 -17.98
C TRP A 45 -3.19 -6.92 -16.92
N SER A 46 -3.43 -8.20 -17.23
CA SER A 46 -4.08 -9.13 -16.30
C SER A 46 -3.28 -9.29 -15.01
N ARG A 47 -1.96 -9.49 -15.09
CA ARG A 47 -1.08 -9.60 -13.92
C ARG A 47 -0.97 -8.29 -13.17
N PHE A 48 -0.96 -7.15 -13.87
CA PHE A 48 -0.98 -5.84 -13.22
C PHE A 48 -2.22 -5.70 -12.32
N PHE A 49 -3.42 -6.00 -12.83
CA PHE A 49 -4.63 -5.86 -12.03
C PHE A 49 -4.71 -6.87 -10.88
N LEU A 50 -4.48 -8.16 -11.18
CA LEU A 50 -4.74 -9.24 -10.24
C LEU A 50 -3.61 -9.43 -9.20
N ASN A 51 -2.35 -9.28 -9.63
CA ASN A 51 -1.19 -9.59 -8.79
C ASN A 51 -0.56 -8.34 -8.17
N ASN A 52 -0.96 -7.14 -8.59
CA ASN A 52 -0.41 -5.89 -8.06
C ASN A 52 -1.52 -4.94 -7.60
N LEU A 53 -2.36 -4.44 -8.50
CA LEU A 53 -3.25 -3.33 -8.18
C LEU A 53 -4.27 -3.66 -7.09
N VAL A 54 -4.94 -4.81 -7.20
CA VAL A 54 -5.92 -5.26 -6.20
C VAL A 54 -5.26 -5.50 -4.83
N PRO A 55 -4.24 -6.36 -4.69
CA PRO A 55 -3.64 -6.63 -3.38
C PRO A 55 -2.97 -5.40 -2.77
N VAL A 56 -2.29 -4.57 -3.55
CA VAL A 56 -1.63 -3.35 -3.06
C VAL A 56 -2.64 -2.32 -2.58
N THR A 57 -3.75 -2.14 -3.31
CA THR A 57 -4.81 -1.22 -2.90
C THR A 57 -5.46 -1.67 -1.59
N LEU A 58 -5.73 -2.96 -1.44
CA LEU A 58 -6.24 -3.53 -0.18
C LEU A 58 -5.25 -3.32 0.96
N GLY A 59 -3.96 -3.61 0.74
CA GLY A 59 -2.91 -3.37 1.73
C GLY A 59 -2.79 -1.90 2.14
N ASN A 60 -2.88 -0.97 1.19
CA ASN A 60 -2.85 0.47 1.47
C ASN A 60 -4.07 0.92 2.29
N ILE A 61 -5.27 0.42 1.99
CA ILE A 61 -6.49 0.71 2.76
C ILE A 61 -6.39 0.13 4.18
N VAL A 62 -6.01 -1.14 4.31
CA VAL A 62 -5.88 -1.81 5.61
C VAL A 62 -4.82 -1.11 6.47
N GLY A 63 -3.68 -0.75 5.89
CA GLY A 63 -2.65 0.03 6.57
C GLY A 63 -3.18 1.36 7.08
N GLY A 64 -3.87 2.13 6.23
CA GLY A 64 -4.48 3.40 6.62
C GLY A 64 -5.52 3.23 7.73
N ALA A 65 -6.42 2.26 7.60
CA ALA A 65 -7.44 1.97 8.61
C ALA A 65 -6.83 1.55 9.95
N PHE A 66 -5.78 0.73 9.94
CA PHE A 66 -5.07 0.30 11.14
C PHE A 66 -4.43 1.47 11.89
N PHE A 67 -3.71 2.35 11.18
CA PHE A 67 -3.07 3.50 11.81
C PHE A 67 -4.09 4.53 12.31
N VAL A 68 -5.10 4.86 11.49
CA VAL A 68 -6.13 5.84 11.87
C VAL A 68 -6.95 5.32 13.05
N GLY A 69 -7.42 4.07 12.99
CA GLY A 69 -8.17 3.44 14.07
C GLY A 69 -7.34 3.30 15.36
N GLY A 70 -6.07 2.90 15.23
CA GLY A 70 -5.14 2.78 16.36
C GLY A 70 -4.89 4.11 17.06
N ILE A 71 -4.62 5.18 16.30
CA ILE A 71 -4.43 6.52 16.86
C ILE A 71 -5.73 7.01 17.52
N TYR A 72 -6.88 6.82 16.88
CA TYR A 72 -8.17 7.21 17.44
C TYR A 72 -8.45 6.51 18.78
N TYR A 73 -8.19 5.20 18.86
CA TYR A 73 -8.33 4.43 20.09
C TYR A 73 -7.43 4.95 21.21
N LEU A 74 -6.16 5.22 20.90
CA LEU A 74 -5.20 5.73 21.87
C LEU A 74 -5.56 7.15 22.36
N ALA A 75 -6.04 8.01 21.47
CA ALA A 75 -6.37 9.39 21.78
C ALA A 75 -7.65 9.50 22.63
N TYR A 76 -8.72 8.79 22.28
CA TYR A 76 -10.05 9.03 22.85
C TYR A 76 -10.59 7.90 23.73
N LEU A 77 -10.31 6.64 23.39
CA LEU A 77 -10.94 5.49 24.05
C LEU A 77 -10.11 4.99 25.24
N ARG A 78 -8.77 5.08 25.18
CA ARG A 78 -7.88 4.60 26.24
C ARG A 78 -8.06 5.32 27.59
N LYS A 79 -8.48 6.59 27.60
CA LYS A 79 -8.67 7.38 28.85
C LYS A 79 -10.10 7.32 29.39
N SER A 80 -11.10 7.13 28.53
CA SER A 80 -12.52 7.14 28.90
C SER A 80 -12.93 5.98 29.83
N GLY A 81 -12.18 4.87 29.85
CA GLY A 81 -12.43 3.75 30.77
C GLY A 81 -12.03 4.01 32.23
N LYS A 82 -11.09 4.92 32.50
CA LYS A 82 -10.58 5.16 33.87
C LYS A 82 -11.46 6.14 34.68
N THR A 83 -12.20 7.03 34.02
CA THR A 83 -13.04 8.03 34.71
C THR A 83 -14.33 7.45 35.28
N ARG A 84 -14.77 6.26 34.84
CA ARG A 84 -16.06 5.68 35.27
C ARG A 84 -16.00 4.85 36.57
N LEU A 85 -14.81 4.47 37.04
CA LEU A 85 -14.66 3.64 38.26
C LEU A 85 -14.40 4.45 39.54
N THR A 86 -14.02 5.72 39.46
CA THR A 86 -13.78 6.58 40.63
C THR A 86 -15.04 7.25 41.19
N HIS A 87 -16.19 7.10 40.54
CA HIS A 87 -17.44 7.76 40.95
C HIS A 87 -18.48 6.83 41.58
N ARG A 88 -18.16 5.55 41.82
CA ARG A 88 -19.10 4.53 42.35
C ARG A 88 -18.73 3.96 43.72
N THR A 89 -17.69 4.46 44.38
CA THR A 89 -17.24 3.95 45.71
C THR A 89 -17.33 5.03 46.80
N GLY A 90 -18.32 5.93 46.68
CA GLY A 90 -18.55 7.01 47.63
C GLY A 90 -20.04 7.17 47.92
N GLN A 91 -20.67 6.11 48.43
CA GLN A 91 -21.83 6.16 49.32
C GLN A 91 -21.65 5.08 50.38
#